data_AF-A0A136KDI9-F1
#
_entry.id   AF-A0A136KDI9-F1
#
_cell.length_a   1.000
_cell.length_b   1.000
_cell.length_c   1.000
_cell.angle_alpha   90.00
_cell.angle_beta   90.00
_cell.angle_gamma   90.00
#
_symmetry.space_group_name_H-M   'P 1'
#
loop_
_entity.id
_entity.type
_entity.pdbx_description
1 polymer ?
#
loop_
_entity_poly.entity_id
_entity_poly.type
_entity_poly.pdbx_seq_one_letter_code
_entity_poly.pdbx_strand_id
1 'polypeptide(L)' 'MEKQKPEEPGEYVYVAYITTRNGRRIYASHYGLKAFRLKNRRKRK' A
#
# COMPACT_ATOMS: atom_id res chain seq x y z
N MET A 1 17.02 -4.86 -20.89
CA MET A 1 16.71 -4.79 -19.45
C MET A 1 16.17 -3.41 -19.16
N GLU A 2 14.85 -3.28 -19.13
CA GLU A 2 14.17 -2.00 -18.89
C GLU A 2 14.46 -1.55 -17.45
N LYS A 3 15.20 -0.45 -17.31
CA LYS A 3 15.56 0.13 -16.01
C LYS A 3 14.31 0.76 -15.43
N GLN A 4 13.74 0.12 -14.39
CA GLN A 4 12.63 0.69 -13.62
C GLN A 4 13.09 2.02 -13.00
N LYS A 5 12.57 3.11 -13.55
CA LYS A 5 12.71 4.47 -13.02
C LYS A 5 12.11 4.47 -11.61
N PRO A 6 12.76 5.05 -10.58
CA PRO A 6 12.13 5.13 -9.26
C PRO A 6 10.92 6.04 -9.39
N GLU A 7 9.75 5.43 -9.46
CA GLU A 7 8.48 6.12 -9.56
C GLU A 7 8.37 7.01 -8.33
N GLU A 8 8.21 8.30 -8.57
CA GLU A 8 7.83 9.26 -7.54
C GLU A 8 6.77 8.60 -6.64
N PRO A 9 6.88 8.73 -5.31
CA PRO A 9 5.88 8.18 -4.41
C PRO A 9 4.49 8.66 -4.82
N GLY A 10 3.68 7.79 -5.42
CA GLY A 10 2.28 8.11 -5.65
C GLY A 10 1.66 8.64 -4.36
N GLU A 11 0.77 9.63 -4.48
CA GLU A 11 0.00 10.17 -3.34
C GLU A 11 -0.71 9.03 -2.58
N TYR A 12 -0.97 7.91 -3.26
CA TYR A 12 -1.55 6.71 -2.71
C TYR A 12 -0.70 5.48 -3.01
N VAL A 13 -0.63 4.58 -2.03
CA VAL A 13 -0.08 3.23 -2.17
C VAL A 13 -1.23 2.24 -2.09
N TYR A 14 -1.25 1.26 -2.99
CA TYR A 14 -2.24 0.20 -3.00
C TYR A 14 -1.62 -1.09 -2.47
N VAL A 15 -2.24 -1.68 -1.45
CA VAL A 15 -1.73 -2.91 -0.81
C VAL A 15 -2.81 -3.98 -0.71
N ALA A 16 -2.43 -5.24 -0.94
CA ALA A 16 -3.36 -6.37 -0.86
C ALA A 16 -3.78 -6.68 0.58
N TYR A 17 -2.95 -6.35 1.57
CA TYR A 17 -3.22 -6.55 2.98
C TYR A 17 -2.62 -5.44 3.83
N ILE A 18 -3.20 -5.23 5.01
CA ILE A 18 -2.61 -4.43 6.08
C ILE A 18 -2.34 -5.30 7.30
N THR A 19 -1.25 -5.02 8.01
CA THR A 19 -0.91 -5.72 9.26
C THR A 19 -1.37 -4.85 10.43
N THR A 20 -2.16 -5.44 11.33
CA THR A 20 -2.57 -4.79 12.58
C THR A 20 -1.42 -4.80 13.59
N ARG A 21 -1.49 -3.95 14.62
CA ARG A 21 -0.47 -3.92 15.69
C ARG A 21 -0.30 -5.25 16.41
N ASN A 22 -1.34 -6.09 16.42
CA ASN A 22 -1.33 -7.42 17.00
C ASN A 22 -0.75 -8.49 16.06
N GLY A 23 -0.15 -8.11 14.92
CA GLY A 23 0.46 -9.03 13.96
C GLY A 23 -0.52 -9.70 12.99
N ARG A 24 -1.85 -9.54 13.20
CA ARG A 24 -2.86 -10.10 12.29
C ARG A 24 -2.88 -9.35 10.96
N ARG A 25 -2.91 -10.08 9.84
CA ARG A 25 -3.11 -9.53 8.50
C ARG A 25 -4.59 -9.47 8.14
N ILE A 26 -5.02 -8.33 7.63
CA ILE A 26 -6.35 -8.11 7.07
C ILE A 26 -6.19 -8.00 5.57
N TYR A 27 -6.84 -8.88 4.82
CA TYR A 27 -6.77 -8.92 3.36
C TYR A 27 -7.95 -8.17 2.74
N ALA A 28 -7.67 -7.40 1.67
CA ALA A 28 -8.69 -6.63 0.96
C ALA A 28 -9.75 -7.55 0.33
N SER A 29 -9.33 -8.72 -0.15
CA SER A 29 -10.20 -9.73 -0.79
C SER A 29 -11.31 -10.24 0.13
N HIS A 30 -11.07 -10.31 1.45
CA HIS A 30 -12.10 -10.71 2.42
C HIS A 30 -13.27 -9.72 2.50
N TYR A 31 -13.05 -8.49 2.04
CA TYR A 31 -14.06 -7.43 1.97
C TYR A 31 -14.54 -7.19 0.53
N GLY A 32 -14.22 -8.09 -0.41
CA GLY A 32 -14.55 -7.93 -1.83
C GLY A 32 -13.73 -6.85 -2.54
N LEU A 33 -12.64 -6.37 -1.93
CA LEU A 33 -11.78 -5.34 -2.50
C LEU A 33 -10.54 -5.97 -3.13
N LYS A 34 -10.03 -5.36 -4.21
CA LYS A 34 -8.75 -5.75 -4.82
C LYS A 34 -7.54 -5.31 -3.98
N ALA A 35 -7.61 -4.13 -3.37
CA ALA A 35 -6.55 -3.56 -2.55
C ALA A 35 -7.08 -2.48 -1.61
N PHE A 36 -6.35 -2.23 -0.53
CA PHE A 36 -6.51 -1.03 0.31
C PHE A 36 -5.77 0.15 -0.31
N ARG A 37 -6.41 1.31 -0.34
CA ARG A 37 -5.81 2.58 -0.75
C ARG A 37 -5.28 3.32 0.48
N LEU A 38 -3.97 3.45 0.60
CA LEU A 38 -3.32 4.14 1.70
C LEU A 38 -2.76 5.47 1.22
N LYS A 39 -3.14 6.58 1.87
CA LYS A 39 -2.53 7.89 1.56
C LYS A 39 -1.07 7.86 2.01
N ASN A 40 -0.17 8.14 1.09
CA ASN A 40 1.25 8.22 1.36
C ASN A 40 1.54 9.49 2.18
N ARG A 41 1.54 9.35 3.50
CA ARG A 41 1.99 10.41 4.41
C ARG A 41 3.52 10.43 4.44
N ARG A 42 4.17 10.77 3.32
CA ARG A 42 5.56 11.21 3.39
C ARG A 42 5.56 12.44 4.30
N LYS A 43 6.10 12.31 5.51
CA LYS A 43 6.52 13.48 6.28
C LYS A 43 7.55 14.17 5.39
N ARG A 44 7.21 15.34 4.84
CA ARG A 44 8.24 16.25 4.32
C ARG A 44 9.25 16.41 5.46
N LYS A 45 10.47 15.95 5.20
CA LYS A 45 11.61 16.12 6.11
C LYS A 45 12.02 17.58 6.09
#